data_AF-A0AAJ6HY86-F1
#
_entry.id   AF-A0AAJ6HY86-F1
#
_cell.length_a   1.000
_cell.length_b   1.000
_cell.length_c   1.000
_cell.angle_alpha   90.00
_cell.angle_beta   90.00
_cell.angle_gamma   90.00
#
_symmetry.space_group_name_H-M   'P 1'
#
loop_
_entity.id
_entity.type
_entity.pdbx_description
1 polymer ?
#
loop_
_entity_poly.entity_id
_entity_poly.type
_entity_poly.pdbx_seq_one_letter_code
_entity_poly.pdbx_strand_id
1 'polypeptide(L)'
;MTSSGRDNEKALAVTRSGQRSAWAPLPRGQMGALLDRSDLIKHLTRMLDTLTALDLPHGDLVVPAIGLDPATMISYGTGNVRSNTAMYGLGQADHIHVSPDEAIDYGSVVARPADVAAELAARLIADHRAATGLR
;
A
#
# COMPACT_ATOMS: atom_id res chain seq x y z
N MET A 1 19.18 19.06 2.55
CA MET A 1 17.76 19.48 2.65
C MET A 1 17.12 19.41 1.28
N THR A 2 16.50 18.29 0.96
CA THR A 2 15.55 18.05 -0.16
C THR A 2 14.82 16.76 0.24
N SER A 3 13.57 16.80 0.71
CA SER A 3 12.40 16.71 -0.15
C SER A 3 11.17 17.08 0.67
N SER A 4 10.59 18.23 0.35
CA SER A 4 9.27 18.72 0.75
C SER A 4 8.15 17.98 0.00
N GLY A 5 7.06 17.62 0.69
CA GLY A 5 5.72 17.59 0.08
C GLY A 5 5.12 16.25 -0.36
N ARG A 6 5.29 15.13 0.37
CA ARG A 6 4.43 13.93 0.18
C ARG A 6 3.31 13.79 1.21
N ASP A 7 3.15 14.78 2.07
CA ASP A 7 2.20 14.71 3.18
C ASP A 7 0.79 15.02 2.67
N ASN A 8 0.09 14.00 2.16
CA ASN A 8 -1.34 13.95 1.73
C ASN A 8 -1.67 14.03 0.24
N GLU A 9 -0.70 13.91 -0.66
CA GLU A 9 -1.00 13.97 -2.10
C GLU A 9 -1.16 12.58 -2.72
N LYS A 10 -2.13 12.46 -3.63
CA LYS A 10 -2.22 11.32 -4.54
C LYS A 10 -1.34 11.60 -5.74
N ALA A 11 -0.40 10.74 -6.04
CA ALA A 11 0.46 10.93 -7.20
C ALA A 11 0.96 9.60 -7.76
N LEU A 12 1.56 9.72 -8.94
CA LEU A 12 2.06 8.65 -9.77
C LEU A 12 3.43 9.07 -10.30
N ALA A 13 4.38 8.14 -10.35
CA ALA A 13 5.66 8.31 -11.00
C ALA A 13 5.93 7.16 -11.98
N VAL A 14 6.56 7.50 -13.09
CA VAL A 14 7.11 6.55 -14.05
C VAL A 14 8.60 6.86 -14.20
N THR A 15 9.45 5.87 -13.98
CA THR A 15 10.91 6.03 -14.14
C THR A 15 11.33 5.75 -15.58
N ARG A 16 12.56 6.16 -15.94
CA ARG A 16 13.16 5.83 -17.24
C ARG A 16 13.35 4.32 -17.47
N SER A 17 13.40 3.52 -16.41
CA SER A 17 13.48 2.06 -16.50
C SER A 17 12.11 1.40 -16.71
N GLY A 18 11.03 2.18 -16.79
CA GLY A 18 9.67 1.67 -16.95
C GLY A 18 9.01 1.24 -15.63
N GLN A 19 9.66 1.45 -14.48
CA GLN A 19 9.02 1.24 -13.18
C GLN A 19 7.88 2.24 -13.01
N ARG A 20 6.74 1.75 -12.54
CA ARG A 20 5.53 2.54 -12.31
C ARG A 20 5.18 2.45 -10.83
N SER A 21 4.95 3.59 -10.21
CA SER A 21 4.61 3.68 -8.79
C SER A 21 3.46 4.66 -8.59
N ALA A 22 2.50 4.30 -7.74
CA ALA A 22 1.42 5.18 -7.30
C ALA A 22 1.44 5.27 -5.78
N TRP A 23 1.06 6.41 -5.23
CA TRP A 23 0.88 6.59 -3.79
C TRP A 23 -0.32 7.47 -3.49
N ALA A 24 -0.91 7.26 -2.33
CA ALA A 24 -2.01 8.05 -1.80
C ALA A 24 -1.99 8.00 -0.27
N PRO A 25 -2.53 9.03 0.40
CA PRO A 25 -2.71 8.97 1.84
C PRO A 25 -3.69 7.85 2.22
N LEU A 26 -3.41 7.19 3.35
CA LEU A 26 -4.36 6.30 3.98
C LEU A 26 -5.63 7.08 4.41
N PRO A 27 -6.82 6.45 4.35
CA PRO A 27 -8.01 7.00 4.95
C PRO A 27 -7.76 7.38 6.43
N ARG A 28 -8.30 8.51 6.88
CA ARG A 28 -8.22 8.91 8.29
C ARG A 28 -9.42 8.38 9.07
N GLY A 29 -9.17 7.73 10.20
CA GLY A 29 -10.18 7.40 11.21
C GLY A 29 -10.23 8.46 12.32
N GLN A 30 -10.93 8.15 13.42
CA GLN A 30 -10.96 9.03 14.60
C GLN A 30 -9.59 9.15 15.31
N MET A 31 -8.75 8.12 15.22
CA MET A 31 -7.42 8.05 15.83
C MET A 31 -6.36 7.68 14.77
N GLY A 32 -6.01 8.64 13.90
CA GLY A 32 -4.94 8.48 12.90
C GLY A 32 -5.38 7.79 11.60
N ALA A 33 -4.41 7.20 10.89
CA ALA A 33 -4.67 6.47 9.65
C ALA A 33 -5.44 5.17 9.96
N LEU A 34 -6.44 4.85 9.15
CA LEU A 34 -7.25 3.63 9.27
C LEU A 34 -6.84 2.63 8.20
N LEU A 35 -6.48 1.43 8.64
CA LEU A 35 -6.12 0.31 7.79
C LEU A 35 -7.24 -0.74 7.84
N ASP A 36 -8.28 -0.50 7.06
CA ASP A 36 -9.33 -1.49 6.75
C ASP A 36 -8.86 -2.34 5.57
N ARG A 37 -8.78 -3.67 5.77
CA ARG A 37 -8.39 -4.60 4.71
C ARG A 37 -9.25 -4.44 3.45
N SER A 38 -10.56 -4.29 3.61
CA SER A 38 -11.48 -4.24 2.46
C SER A 38 -11.29 -2.96 1.65
N ASP A 39 -11.09 -1.83 2.33
CA ASP A 39 -10.89 -0.56 1.65
C ASP A 39 -9.47 -0.43 1.10
N LEU A 40 -8.47 -1.00 1.78
CA LEU A 40 -7.11 -1.11 1.26
C LEU A 40 -7.09 -1.90 -0.06
N ILE A 41 -7.77 -3.04 -0.13
CA ILE A 41 -7.88 -3.84 -1.36
C ILE A 41 -8.52 -3.03 -2.48
N LYS A 42 -9.64 -2.35 -2.23
CA LYS A 42 -10.29 -1.50 -3.24
C LYS A 42 -9.36 -0.38 -3.71
N HIS A 43 -8.60 0.22 -2.80
CA HIS A 43 -7.68 1.30 -3.12
C HIS A 43 -6.52 0.82 -3.98
N LEU A 44 -5.89 -0.29 -3.60
CA LEU A 44 -4.80 -0.91 -4.33
C LEU A 44 -5.24 -1.40 -5.71
N THR A 45 -6.45 -1.95 -5.82
CA THR A 45 -7.03 -2.35 -7.12
C THR A 45 -7.05 -1.17 -8.08
N ARG A 46 -7.57 -0.01 -7.64
CA ARG A 46 -7.61 1.21 -8.47
C ARG A 46 -6.21 1.72 -8.84
N MET A 47 -5.24 1.60 -7.94
CA MET A 47 -3.86 1.97 -8.22
C MET A 47 -3.24 1.06 -9.29
N LEU A 48 -3.43 -0.26 -9.18
CA LEU A 48 -2.98 -1.23 -10.16
C LEU A 48 -3.66 -0.99 -11.53
N ASP A 49 -4.97 -0.75 -11.54
CA ASP A 49 -5.70 -0.39 -12.77
C ASP A 49 -5.12 0.88 -13.41
N THR A 50 -4.85 1.91 -12.61
CA THR A 50 -4.26 3.17 -13.09
C THR A 50 -2.86 2.95 -13.65
N LEU A 51 -2.03 2.16 -12.96
CA LEU A 51 -0.64 1.87 -13.36
C LEU A 51 -0.57 1.02 -14.63
N THR A 52 -1.51 0.08 -14.80
CA THR A 52 -1.55 -0.84 -15.93
C THR A 52 -2.23 -0.26 -17.17
N ALA A 53 -3.13 0.72 -16.99
CA ALA A 53 -3.74 1.48 -18.07
C ALA A 53 -2.77 2.43 -18.80
N LEU A 54 -1.58 2.68 -18.23
CA LEU A 54 -0.55 3.46 -18.90
C LEU A 54 0.01 2.64 -20.07
N ASP A 55 -0.24 3.14 -21.29
CA ASP A 55 0.32 2.58 -22.52
C ASP A 55 1.81 2.92 -22.64
N LEU A 56 2.60 2.17 -21.88
CA LEU A 56 4.04 2.27 -21.79
C LEU A 56 4.63 0.87 -21.96
N PRO A 57 5.87 0.75 -22.43
CA PRO A 57 6.57 -0.53 -22.44
C PRO A 57 6.56 -1.18 -21.05
N HIS A 58 6.40 -2.51 -21.03
CA HIS A 58 6.50 -3.34 -19.84
C HIS A 58 7.17 -4.67 -20.20
N GLY A 59 7.79 -5.32 -19.21
CA GLY A 59 8.21 -6.71 -19.36
C GLY A 59 7.02 -7.67 -19.23
N ASP A 60 7.24 -8.92 -19.61
CA ASP A 60 6.25 -9.99 -19.41
C ASP A 60 6.10 -10.31 -17.92
N LEU A 61 7.18 -10.20 -17.15
CA LEU A 61 7.19 -10.37 -15.71
C LEU A 61 7.34 -9.03 -15.00
N VAL A 62 6.51 -8.83 -13.98
CA VAL A 62 6.57 -7.68 -13.07
C VAL A 62 6.61 -8.15 -11.62
N VAL A 63 7.15 -7.30 -10.75
CA VAL A 63 7.24 -7.58 -9.32
C VAL A 63 6.44 -6.52 -8.57
N PRO A 64 5.15 -6.77 -8.27
CA PRO A 64 4.34 -5.83 -7.51
C PRO A 64 4.89 -5.66 -6.10
N ALA A 65 5.02 -4.41 -5.68
CA ALA A 65 5.50 -4.05 -4.35
C ALA A 65 4.52 -3.05 -3.70
N ILE A 66 4.45 -3.07 -2.38
CA ILE A 66 3.66 -2.14 -1.59
C ILE A 66 4.47 -1.68 -0.38
N GLY A 67 4.26 -0.43 0.03
CA GLY A 67 4.81 0.09 1.27
C GLY A 67 3.88 1.11 1.93
N LEU A 68 4.15 1.35 3.21
CA LEU A 68 3.57 2.43 3.99
C LEU A 68 4.70 3.36 4.42
N ASP A 69 4.61 4.61 4.00
CA ASP A 69 5.41 5.70 4.56
C ASP A 69 5.01 5.91 6.03
N PRO A 70 5.94 6.34 6.91
CA PRO A 70 5.73 6.43 8.35
C PRO A 70 4.48 7.25 8.69
N ALA A 71 3.50 6.60 9.31
CA ALA A 71 2.35 7.26 9.91
C ALA A 71 2.48 7.17 11.44
N THR A 72 2.32 8.31 12.11
CA THR A 72 2.48 8.43 13.58
C THR A 72 1.45 7.62 14.37
N MET A 73 0.36 7.17 13.73
CA MET A 73 -0.72 6.39 14.36
C MET A 73 -1.53 5.64 13.30
N ILE A 74 -1.53 4.30 13.36
CA ILE A 74 -2.33 3.42 12.49
C ILE A 74 -3.32 2.64 13.36
N SER A 75 -4.61 2.73 13.03
CA SER A 75 -5.69 1.95 13.61
C SER A 75 -6.16 0.88 12.61
N TYR A 76 -6.47 -0.32 13.09
CA TYR A 76 -7.08 -1.38 12.27
C TYR A 76 -8.59 -1.43 12.52
N GLY A 77 -9.42 -1.53 11.49
CA GLY A 77 -10.86 -1.66 11.68
C GLY A 77 -11.70 -1.22 10.50
N THR A 78 -13.02 -1.43 10.61
CA THR A 78 -14.03 -0.98 9.63
C THR A 78 -14.61 0.34 10.12
N GLY A 79 -14.80 1.33 9.24
CA GLY A 79 -15.10 2.75 9.55
C GLY A 79 -16.38 3.10 10.34
N ASN A 80 -17.03 2.16 11.02
CA ASN A 80 -18.15 2.42 11.92
C ASN A 80 -18.23 1.45 13.12
N VAL A 81 -17.22 0.59 13.30
CA VAL A 81 -17.13 -0.32 14.44
C VAL A 81 -15.98 0.15 15.31
N ARG A 82 -16.23 0.22 16.62
CA ARG A 82 -15.25 0.58 17.64
C ARG A 82 -14.15 -0.50 17.69
N SER A 83 -13.23 -0.48 16.73
CA SER A 83 -12.07 -1.36 16.76
C SER A 83 -11.15 -0.85 17.86
N ASN A 84 -11.22 -1.47 19.03
CA ASN A 84 -10.52 -1.09 20.25
C ASN A 84 -8.99 -1.29 20.21
N THR A 85 -8.40 -1.41 19.02
CA THR A 85 -6.96 -1.55 18.79
C THR A 85 -6.44 -0.31 18.07
N ALA A 86 -6.52 0.84 18.73
CA ALA A 86 -5.70 1.99 18.40
C ALA A 86 -4.32 1.74 19.01
N MET A 87 -3.28 1.59 18.18
CA MET A 87 -1.93 1.38 18.67
C MET A 87 -1.19 2.72 18.70
N TYR A 88 -0.85 3.16 19.91
CA TYR A 88 0.11 4.24 20.11
C TYR A 88 1.50 3.63 19.95
N GLY A 89 2.05 3.67 18.75
CA GLY A 89 3.47 3.35 18.55
C GLY A 89 4.29 4.44 19.24
N LEU A 90 4.94 4.12 20.37
CA LEU A 90 5.97 4.99 20.98
C LEU A 90 7.28 4.98 20.18
N GLY A 91 7.20 4.67 18.89
CA GLY A 91 8.29 4.55 17.95
C GLY A 91 7.73 4.72 16.54
N GLN A 92 8.32 5.65 15.81
CA GLN A 92 8.09 5.85 14.38
C GLN A 92 8.39 4.51 13.67
N ALA A 93 7.37 3.83 13.14
CA ALA A 93 7.59 2.71 12.24
C ALA A 93 8.17 3.31 10.97
N ASP A 94 9.50 3.24 10.84
CA ASP A 94 10.32 4.08 9.97
C ASP A 94 10.27 3.63 8.49
N HIS A 95 9.07 3.47 7.94
CA HIS A 95 8.69 2.85 6.66
C HIS A 95 8.52 1.33 6.76
N ILE A 96 7.33 0.83 6.41
CA ILE A 96 7.09 -0.60 6.23
C ILE A 96 7.04 -0.85 4.73
N HIS A 97 8.09 -1.46 4.20
CA HIS A 97 8.13 -1.95 2.83
C HIS A 97 7.92 -3.46 2.85
N VAL A 98 6.93 -3.94 2.11
CA VAL A 98 6.81 -5.36 1.83
C VAL A 98 7.82 -5.68 0.74
N SER A 99 8.76 -6.58 1.03
CA SER A 99 9.72 -7.04 0.03
C SER A 99 8.97 -7.66 -1.16
N PRO A 100 9.27 -7.23 -2.39
CA PRO A 100 8.72 -7.84 -3.58
C PRO A 100 9.31 -9.25 -3.76
N ASP A 101 8.63 -10.26 -3.22
CA ASP A 101 9.15 -11.63 -3.15
C ASP A 101 8.83 -12.50 -4.39
N GLU A 102 7.91 -12.08 -5.26
CA GLU A 102 7.44 -12.92 -6.36
C GLU A 102 7.19 -12.14 -7.65
N ALA A 103 7.86 -12.56 -8.73
CA ALA A 103 7.61 -12.06 -10.07
C ALA A 103 6.39 -12.78 -10.68
N ILE A 104 5.44 -12.01 -11.18
CA ILE A 104 4.21 -12.51 -11.79
C ILE A 104 4.06 -11.97 -13.20
N ASP A 105 3.30 -12.67 -14.02
CA ASP A 105 2.96 -12.24 -15.37
C ASP A 105 2.16 -10.91 -15.35
N TYR A 106 2.56 -9.97 -16.20
CA TYR A 106 1.92 -8.66 -16.31
C TYR A 106 0.44 -8.78 -16.71
N GLY A 107 0.12 -9.71 -17.62
CA GLY A 107 -1.25 -10.00 -18.03
C GLY A 107 -2.13 -10.45 -16.86
N SER A 108 -1.55 -11.16 -15.88
CA SER A 108 -2.24 -11.56 -14.65
C SER A 108 -2.57 -10.38 -13.74
N VAL A 109 -1.70 -9.36 -13.69
CA VAL A 109 -1.99 -8.09 -12.98
C VAL A 109 -3.16 -7.36 -13.62
N VAL A 110 -3.19 -7.31 -14.96
CA VAL A 110 -4.26 -6.66 -15.73
C VAL A 110 -5.58 -7.41 -15.61
N ALA A 111 -5.56 -8.75 -15.70
CA ALA A 111 -6.76 -9.56 -15.70
C ALA A 111 -7.40 -9.68 -14.30
N ARG A 112 -6.58 -9.63 -13.24
CA ARG A 112 -7.01 -9.93 -11.86
C ARG A 112 -6.43 -8.94 -10.84
N PRO A 113 -6.60 -7.62 -11.03
CA PRO A 113 -5.99 -6.59 -10.18
C PRO A 113 -6.47 -6.68 -8.72
N ALA A 114 -7.71 -7.11 -8.50
CA ALA A 114 -8.27 -7.29 -7.16
C ALA A 114 -7.61 -8.43 -6.37
N ASP A 115 -7.24 -9.53 -7.04
CA ASP A 115 -6.56 -10.66 -6.39
C ASP A 115 -5.13 -10.29 -6.02
N VAL A 116 -4.41 -9.61 -6.92
CA VAL A 116 -3.07 -9.07 -6.65
C VAL A 116 -3.11 -8.06 -5.50
N ALA A 117 -4.11 -7.16 -5.49
CA ALA A 117 -4.32 -6.21 -4.40
C ALA A 117 -4.62 -6.91 -3.07
N ALA A 118 -5.40 -7.99 -3.07
CA ALA A 118 -5.70 -8.77 -1.88
C ALA A 118 -4.46 -9.41 -1.25
N GLU A 119 -3.57 -9.94 -2.09
CA GLU A 119 -2.31 -10.53 -1.64
C GLU A 119 -1.35 -9.47 -1.11
N LEU A 120 -1.16 -8.35 -1.83
CA LEU A 120 -0.33 -7.23 -1.37
C LEU A 120 -0.82 -6.65 -0.02
N ALA A 121 -2.14 -6.47 0.13
CA ALA A 121 -2.73 -6.03 1.38
C ALA A 121 -2.49 -7.03 2.53
N ALA A 122 -2.60 -8.33 2.26
CA ALA A 122 -2.36 -9.37 3.26
C ALA A 122 -0.90 -9.36 3.74
N ARG A 123 0.07 -9.28 2.81
CA ARG A 123 1.50 -9.20 3.14
C ARG A 123 1.82 -7.93 3.93
N LEU A 124 1.29 -6.78 3.52
CA LEU A 124 1.49 -5.52 4.25
C LEU A 124 0.96 -5.55 5.69
N ILE A 125 -0.24 -6.12 5.89
CA ILE A 125 -0.81 -6.28 7.24
C ILE A 125 0.03 -7.23 8.08
N ALA A 126 0.50 -8.34 7.49
CA ALA A 126 1.34 -9.31 8.18
C ALA A 126 2.67 -8.69 8.61
N ASP A 127 3.37 -8.00 7.70
CA ASP A 127 4.64 -7.33 7.98
C ASP A 127 4.47 -6.21 9.00
N HIS A 128 3.40 -5.42 8.92
CA HIS A 128 3.13 -4.38 9.91
C HIS A 128 2.88 -4.95 11.30
N ARG A 129 2.12 -6.04 11.42
CA ARG A 129 1.90 -6.74 12.69
C ARG A 129 3.21 -7.32 13.25
N ALA A 130 4.02 -7.96 12.40
CA ALA A 130 5.32 -8.49 12.80
C ALA A 130 6.26 -7.39 13.30
N ALA A 131 6.34 -6.26 12.59
CA ALA A 131 7.17 -5.11 12.95
C ALA A 131 6.72 -4.43 14.26
N THR A 132 5.43 -4.52 14.61
CA THR A 132 4.86 -3.94 15.83
C THR A 132 4.73 -4.94 16.99
N GLY A 133 5.14 -6.20 16.81
CA GLY A 133 5.08 -7.24 17.83
C GLY A 133 3.67 -7.78 18.11
N LEU A 134 2.71 -7.55 17.21
CA LEU A 134 1.35 -8.07 17.30
C LEU A 134 1.31 -9.48 16.67
N ARG A 135 0.88 -10.50 17.43
CA ARG A 135 0.56 -11.84 16.93
C ARG A 135 -0.95 -11.99 16.75
#